data_AF-A0A7L0KDR4-F1
#
_entry.id   AF-A0A7L0KDR4-F1
#
_cell.length_a   1.000
_cell.length_b   1.000
_cell.length_c   1.000
_cell.angle_alpha   90.00
_cell.angle_beta   90.00
_cell.angle_gamma   90.00
#
_symmetry.space_group_name_H-M   'P 1'
#
loop_
_entity.id
_entity.type
_entity.pdbx_description
1 polymer ?
#
loop_
_entity_poly.entity_id
_entity_poly.type
_entity_poly.pdbx_seq_one_letter_code
_entity_poly.pdbx_strand_id
1 'polypeptide(L)'
;NCTVLAVRQLGERFACSFSCGAACRGTARYPCLQVLVRTSRSAAPALLHEDERQLRANPKCSYIPPCARDDQENSENVTYKQKYWKEKVGSQPFTCYFNQHLRPDDVMLKRTHDETVLLHCFLWPLVTFLVGVLIVVLTACARSLAARAEAIKKKKHL
;
A
#
# COMPACT_ATOMS: atom_id res chain seq x y z
N ASN A 1 -18.84 -7.12 -4.60
CA ASN A 1 -19.29 -5.85 -5.21
C ASN A 1 -19.95 -4.98 -4.16
N CYS A 2 -19.82 -3.67 -4.31
CA CYS A 2 -20.43 -2.66 -3.47
C CYS A 2 -21.22 -1.67 -4.32
N THR A 3 -22.26 -1.07 -3.74
CA THR A 3 -23.03 0.02 -4.33
C THR A 3 -23.10 1.19 -3.36
N VAL A 4 -23.03 2.42 -3.87
CA VAL A 4 -23.11 3.60 -3.01
C VAL A 4 -24.52 3.76 -2.46
N LEU A 5 -24.64 3.96 -1.14
CA LEU A 5 -25.89 4.26 -0.46
C LEU A 5 -26.03 5.75 -0.17
N ALA A 6 -24.98 6.37 0.35
CA ALA A 6 -25.00 7.77 0.71
C ALA A 6 -23.61 8.38 0.66
N VAL A 7 -23.54 9.65 0.28
CA VAL A 7 -22.31 10.44 0.26
C VAL A 7 -22.54 11.67 1.12
N ARG A 8 -21.86 11.75 2.27
CA ARG A 8 -22.02 12.80 3.29
C ARG A 8 -20.70 13.52 3.50
N GLN A 9 -20.75 14.84 3.61
CA GLN A 9 -19.60 15.62 4.06
C GLN A 9 -19.90 16.11 5.47
N LEU A 10 -19.03 15.79 6.42
CA LEU A 10 -19.15 16.28 7.79
C LEU A 10 -18.52 17.67 7.88
N GLY A 11 -19.10 18.53 8.72
CA GLY A 11 -18.52 19.84 9.04
C GLY A 11 -17.24 19.77 9.87
N GLU A 12 -16.95 18.60 10.45
CA GLU A 12 -15.71 18.36 11.20
C GLU A 12 -14.50 18.35 10.25
N ARG A 13 -13.44 19.04 10.69
CA ARG A 13 -12.17 19.16 9.97
C ARG A 13 -11.09 18.35 10.64
N PHE A 14 -10.28 17.66 9.84
CA PHE A 14 -9.20 16.79 10.30
C PHE A 14 -7.86 17.33 9.83
N ALA A 15 -6.80 17.09 10.62
CA ALA A 15 -5.46 17.51 10.26
C ALA A 15 -4.83 16.55 9.25
N CYS A 16 -4.08 17.11 8.29
CA CYS A 16 -3.18 16.38 7.41
C CYS A 16 -1.80 17.04 7.43
N SER A 17 -0.75 16.29 7.09
CA SER A 17 0.62 16.81 7.03
C SER A 17 1.08 17.01 5.59
N PHE A 18 1.63 18.19 5.29
CA PHE A 18 2.30 18.48 4.01
C PHE A 18 3.80 18.71 4.23
N SER A 19 4.60 18.45 3.18
CA SER A 19 6.03 18.75 3.19
C SER A 19 6.27 20.16 2.66
N CYS A 20 7.02 20.97 3.41
CA CYS A 20 7.40 22.34 3.02
C CYS A 20 8.89 22.49 2.68
N GLY A 21 9.64 21.39 2.61
CA GLY A 21 11.07 21.38 2.31
C GLY A 21 11.83 20.25 3.02
N ALA A 22 13.17 20.30 3.01
CA ALA A 22 14.05 19.21 3.43
C ALA A 22 13.86 18.70 4.88
N ALA A 23 13.26 19.50 5.77
CA ALA A 23 12.97 19.10 7.16
C ALA A 23 11.70 19.76 7.71
N CYS A 24 10.82 20.26 6.85
CA CYS A 24 9.63 20.99 7.26
C CYS A 24 8.39 20.12 7.05
N ARG A 25 7.67 19.86 8.14
CA ARG A 25 6.30 19.32 8.10
C ARG A 25 5.35 20.38 8.60
N GLY A 26 4.50 20.86 7.69
CA GLY A 26 3.38 21.70 8.05
C GLY A 26 2.14 20.85 8.28
N THR A 27 1.19 21.40 9.04
CA THR A 27 -0.14 20.83 9.22
C THR A 27 -1.16 21.72 8.55
N ALA A 28 -2.05 21.13 7.76
CA ALA A 28 -3.22 21.77 7.18
C ALA A 28 -4.47 20.99 7.57
N ARG A 29 -5.66 21.49 7.21
CA ARG A 29 -6.93 20.87 7.55
C ARG A 29 -7.76 20.57 6.30
N TYR A 30 -8.54 19.50 6.38
CA TYR A 30 -9.50 19.10 5.34
C TYR A 30 -10.83 18.68 5.96
N PRO A 31 -11.97 18.89 5.28
CA PRO A 31 -13.27 18.40 5.72
C PRO A 31 -13.41 16.89 5.51
N CYS A 32 -14.18 16.22 6.35
CA CYS A 32 -14.37 14.77 6.23
C CYS A 32 -15.45 14.41 5.21
N LEU A 33 -15.13 13.49 4.29
CA LEU A 33 -16.10 12.85 3.39
C LEU A 33 -16.37 11.42 3.87
N GLN A 34 -17.65 11.06 4.00
CA GLN A 34 -18.11 9.71 4.27
C GLN A 34 -18.91 9.17 3.07
N VAL A 35 -18.46 8.05 2.54
CA VAL A 35 -19.14 7.30 1.48
C VAL A 35 -19.62 5.99 2.10
N LEU A 36 -20.92 5.90 2.34
CA LEU A 36 -21.56 4.70 2.85
C LEU A 36 -21.98 3.83 1.67
N VAL A 37 -21.68 2.54 1.75
CA VAL A 37 -21.95 1.59 0.68
C VAL A 37 -22.67 0.36 1.21
N ARG A 38 -23.41 -0.30 0.32
CA ARG A 38 -24.00 -1.62 0.57
C ARG A 38 -23.10 -2.66 -0.06
N THR A 39 -22.83 -3.74 0.68
CA THR A 39 -22.06 -4.86 0.16
C THR A 39 -22.98 -5.94 -0.38
N SER A 40 -22.48 -6.79 -1.27
CA SER A 40 -23.24 -7.94 -1.76
C SER A 40 -23.42 -9.06 -0.72
N ARG A 41 -22.69 -9.04 0.40
CA ARG A 41 -22.76 -10.08 1.45
C ARG A 41 -23.48 -9.64 2.73
N SER A 42 -23.63 -8.34 2.95
CA SER A 42 -24.30 -7.76 4.11
C SER A 42 -25.17 -6.59 3.69
N ALA A 43 -26.39 -6.55 4.22
CA ALA A 43 -27.33 -5.44 4.03
C ALA A 43 -27.00 -4.24 4.92
N ALA A 44 -26.13 -4.40 5.92
CA ALA A 44 -25.69 -3.31 6.79
C ALA A 44 -24.88 -2.28 5.98
N PRO A 45 -25.08 -0.96 6.20
CA PRO A 45 -24.24 0.07 5.60
C PRO A 45 -22.83 -0.05 6.14
N ALA A 46 -21.84 -0.02 5.25
CA ALA A 46 -20.43 0.00 5.62
C ALA A 46 -19.76 1.29 5.10
N LEU A 47 -18.77 1.78 5.84
CA LEU A 47 -17.97 2.93 5.43
C LEU A 47 -16.90 2.50 4.42
N LEU A 48 -16.85 3.19 3.29
CA LEU A 48 -15.85 2.95 2.26
C LEU A 48 -14.54 3.66 2.62
N HIS A 49 -13.43 2.98 2.40
CA HIS A 49 -12.07 3.49 2.53
C HIS A 49 -11.31 3.24 1.22
N GLU A 50 -10.35 4.11 0.88
CA GLU A 50 -9.52 3.89 -0.31
C GLU A 50 -8.69 2.60 -0.15
N ASP A 51 -8.02 2.45 0.99
CA ASP A 51 -7.18 1.30 1.33
C ASP A 51 -7.00 1.17 2.86
N GLU A 52 -6.24 0.16 3.31
CA GLU A 52 -5.97 -0.09 4.72
C GLU A 52 -5.09 1.00 5.38
N ARG A 53 -4.23 1.68 4.61
CA ARG A 53 -3.37 2.76 5.14
C ARG A 53 -4.24 3.96 5.49
N GLN A 54 -5.18 4.32 4.62
CA GLN A 54 -6.15 5.38 4.86
C GLN A 54 -7.01 5.08 6.07
N LEU A 55 -7.54 3.85 6.16
CA LEU A 55 -8.34 3.39 7.30
C LEU A 55 -7.59 3.54 8.63
N ARG A 56 -6.29 3.18 8.66
CA ARG A 56 -5.44 3.36 9.85
C ARG A 56 -5.16 4.84 10.17
N ALA A 57 -5.02 5.68 9.15
CA ALA A 57 -4.73 7.11 9.31
C ALA A 57 -5.94 7.92 9.81
N ASN A 58 -7.13 7.67 9.26
CA ASN A 58 -8.37 8.29 9.72
C ASN A 58 -9.57 7.35 9.47
N PRO A 59 -10.00 6.56 10.47
CA PRO A 59 -11.09 5.61 10.30
C PRO A 59 -12.47 6.26 10.18
N LYS A 60 -12.61 7.56 10.49
CA LYS A 60 -13.91 8.25 10.43
C LYS A 60 -14.27 8.73 9.02
N CYS A 61 -13.29 8.80 8.12
CA CYS A 61 -13.44 9.39 6.80
C CYS A 61 -13.07 8.40 5.70
N SER A 62 -13.74 8.54 4.55
CA SER A 62 -13.56 7.71 3.36
C SER A 62 -12.44 8.20 2.44
N TYR A 63 -12.02 9.45 2.58
CA TYR A 63 -11.00 10.06 1.74
C TYR A 63 -10.15 11.04 2.54
N ILE A 64 -8.83 10.94 2.35
CA ILE A 64 -7.85 11.90 2.85
C ILE A 64 -7.20 12.50 1.59
N PRO A 65 -7.31 13.82 1.36
CA PRO A 65 -6.71 14.43 0.18
C PRO A 65 -5.17 14.39 0.26
N PRO A 66 -4.48 14.46 -0.90
CA PRO A 66 -3.07 14.81 -0.90
C PRO A 66 -2.92 16.18 -0.24
N CYS A 67 -2.29 16.21 0.93
CA CYS A 67 -2.33 17.39 1.80
C CYS A 67 -1.55 18.55 1.15
N ALA A 68 -2.28 19.59 0.80
CA ALA A 68 -1.74 20.87 0.37
C ALA A 68 -1.56 21.80 1.58
N ARG A 69 -0.74 22.84 1.39
CA ARG A 69 -0.55 23.89 2.40
C ARG A 69 -1.83 24.70 2.64
N ASP A 70 -2.64 24.88 1.61
CA ASP A 70 -3.88 25.65 1.66
C ASP A 70 -5.08 24.76 2.03
N ASP A 71 -5.79 25.13 3.09
CA ASP A 71 -7.02 24.46 3.54
C ASP A 71 -8.15 24.55 2.50
N GLN A 72 -8.14 25.61 1.68
CA GLN A 72 -9.13 25.79 0.62
C GLN A 72 -8.92 24.76 -0.49
N GLU A 73 -7.68 24.59 -0.96
CA GLU A 73 -7.32 23.56 -1.93
C GLU A 73 -7.64 22.14 -1.40
N ASN A 74 -7.36 21.88 -0.12
CA ASN A 74 -7.74 20.62 0.53
C ASN A 74 -9.26 20.41 0.53
N SER A 75 -10.04 21.47 0.77
CA SER A 75 -11.51 21.43 0.77
C SER A 75 -12.08 21.20 -0.62
N GLU A 76 -11.48 21.81 -1.65
CA GLU A 76 -11.85 21.63 -3.06
C GLU A 76 -11.58 20.20 -3.54
N ASN A 77 -10.44 19.61 -3.15
CA ASN A 77 -10.12 18.21 -3.43
C ASN A 77 -11.16 17.24 -2.85
N VAL A 78 -11.60 17.48 -1.61
CA VAL A 78 -12.66 16.67 -0.98
C VAL A 78 -14.00 16.87 -1.69
N THR A 79 -14.34 18.11 -2.05
CA THR A 79 -15.58 18.44 -2.77
C THR A 79 -15.61 17.79 -4.16
N TYR A 80 -14.48 17.80 -4.88
CA TYR A 80 -14.33 17.11 -6.15
C TYR A 80 -14.59 15.60 -6.01
N LYS A 81 -13.99 14.97 -5.00
CA LYS A 81 -14.23 13.55 -4.71
C LYS A 81 -15.68 13.26 -4.32
N GLN A 82 -16.32 14.14 -3.55
CA GLN A 82 -17.73 14.03 -3.24
C GLN A 82 -18.59 14.02 -4.51
N LYS A 83 -18.31 14.95 -5.44
CA LYS A 83 -19.00 15.04 -6.74
C LYS A 83 -18.77 13.79 -7.59
N TYR A 84 -17.55 13.27 -7.63
CA TYR A 84 -17.23 12.01 -8.30
C TYR A 84 -18.09 10.83 -7.80
N TRP A 85 -18.20 10.65 -6.49
CA TRP A 85 -19.01 9.57 -5.93
C TRP A 85 -20.51 9.75 -6.19
N LYS A 86 -21.01 11.00 -6.13
CA LYS A 86 -22.43 11.30 -6.39
C LYS A 86 -22.81 11.16 -7.86
N GLU A 87 -22.00 11.69 -8.78
CA GLU A 87 -22.38 11.87 -10.19
C GLU A 87 -21.78 10.81 -11.11
N LYS A 88 -20.51 10.42 -10.91
CA LYS A 88 -19.82 9.49 -11.80
C LYS A 88 -20.08 8.05 -11.43
N VAL A 89 -19.96 7.70 -10.16
CA VAL A 89 -20.25 6.34 -9.68
C VAL A 89 -21.75 6.18 -9.47
N GLY A 90 -22.37 7.11 -8.73
CA GLY A 90 -23.80 7.08 -8.45
C GLY A 90 -24.22 5.73 -7.87
N SER A 91 -25.23 5.10 -8.46
CA SER A 91 -25.74 3.78 -8.01
C SER A 91 -25.06 2.59 -8.70
N GLN A 92 -24.01 2.80 -9.50
CA GLN A 92 -23.37 1.72 -10.23
C GLN A 92 -22.60 0.79 -9.27
N PRO A 93 -22.68 -0.55 -9.45
CA PRO A 93 -21.91 -1.48 -8.67
C PRO A 93 -20.43 -1.44 -9.06
N PHE A 94 -19.54 -1.53 -8.07
CA PHE A 94 -18.09 -1.57 -8.27
C PHE A 94 -17.43 -2.66 -7.42
N THR A 95 -16.20 -3.00 -7.78
CA THR A 95 -15.40 -3.98 -7.04
C THR A 95 -14.87 -3.36 -5.75
N CYS A 96 -15.10 -4.05 -4.63
CA CYS A 96 -14.66 -3.66 -3.30
C CYS A 96 -14.25 -4.89 -2.52
N TYR A 97 -13.43 -4.69 -1.50
CA TYR A 97 -12.87 -5.73 -0.65
C TYR A 97 -13.28 -5.48 0.79
N PHE A 98 -13.59 -6.53 1.53
CA PHE A 98 -13.96 -6.42 2.94
C PHE A 98 -13.62 -7.70 3.68
N ASN A 99 -13.39 -7.56 4.98
CA ASN A 99 -13.13 -8.68 5.86
C ASN A 99 -14.18 -8.72 6.98
N GLN A 100 -15.24 -9.49 6.73
CA GLN A 100 -16.40 -9.61 7.62
C GLN A 100 -16.06 -10.07 9.05
N HIS A 101 -14.93 -10.75 9.26
CA HIS A 101 -14.55 -11.29 10.57
C HIS A 101 -13.79 -10.27 11.44
N LEU A 102 -13.05 -9.36 10.82
CA LEU A 102 -12.25 -8.36 11.53
C LEU A 102 -12.93 -6.99 11.59
N ARG A 103 -13.57 -6.57 10.50
CA ARG A 103 -14.18 -5.24 10.36
C ARG A 103 -15.45 -5.33 9.49
N PRO A 104 -16.61 -5.65 10.08
CA PRO A 104 -17.86 -5.76 9.34
C PRO A 104 -18.37 -4.39 8.83
N ASP A 105 -17.97 -3.30 9.49
CA ASP A 105 -18.46 -1.94 9.21
C ASP A 105 -17.58 -1.15 8.23
N ASP A 106 -16.41 -1.67 7.85
CA ASP A 106 -15.45 -1.01 6.96
C ASP A 106 -15.24 -1.82 5.68
N VAL A 107 -15.16 -1.14 4.53
CA VAL A 107 -14.80 -1.77 3.25
C VAL A 107 -13.74 -0.97 2.50
N MET A 108 -12.91 -1.65 1.73
CA MET A 108 -11.80 -1.05 0.98
C MET A 108 -12.06 -1.06 -0.53
N LEU A 109 -11.70 0.03 -1.19
CA LEU A 109 -11.72 0.13 -2.65
C LEU A 109 -10.56 -0.64 -3.29
N LYS A 110 -9.37 -0.54 -2.70
CA LYS A 110 -8.13 -1.20 -3.15
C LYS A 110 -7.53 -2.05 -2.06
N ARG A 111 -6.87 -3.15 -2.43
CA ARG A 111 -5.99 -3.89 -1.51
C ARG A 111 -4.66 -3.16 -1.41
N THR A 112 -4.19 -2.96 -0.18
CA THR A 112 -2.87 -2.36 0.10
C THR A 112 -1.72 -3.29 -0.26
N HIS A 113 -1.96 -4.61 -0.23
CA HIS A 113 -0.97 -5.62 -0.56
C HIS A 113 -1.22 -6.12 -1.98
N ASP A 114 -0.27 -5.85 -2.85
CA ASP A 114 -0.20 -6.42 -4.19
C ASP A 114 0.36 -7.85 -4.09
N GLU A 115 -0.10 -8.77 -4.93
CA GLU A 115 0.35 -10.18 -4.92
C GLU A 115 1.86 -10.31 -5.19
N THR A 116 2.42 -9.29 -5.85
CA THR A 116 3.86 -9.07 -6.09
C THR A 116 4.70 -9.10 -4.80
N VAL A 117 4.15 -8.70 -3.65
CA VAL A 117 4.90 -8.71 -2.37
C VAL A 117 5.26 -10.13 -1.95
N LEU A 118 4.35 -11.10 -2.14
CA LEU A 118 4.62 -12.50 -1.82
C LEU A 118 5.70 -13.07 -2.73
N LEU A 119 5.67 -12.73 -4.02
CA LEU A 119 6.70 -13.13 -4.98
C LEU A 119 8.07 -12.59 -4.58
N HIS A 120 8.17 -11.31 -4.20
CA HIS A 120 9.41 -10.73 -3.69
C HIS A 120 9.87 -11.38 -2.37
N CYS A 121 8.95 -11.74 -1.47
CA CYS A 121 9.30 -12.43 -0.23
C CYS A 121 9.99 -13.78 -0.44
N PHE A 122 9.67 -14.52 -1.51
CA PHE A 122 10.32 -15.81 -1.79
C PHE A 122 11.51 -15.69 -2.75
N LEU A 123 11.41 -14.81 -3.74
CA LEU A 123 12.41 -14.65 -4.78
C LEU A 123 13.74 -14.14 -4.20
N TRP A 124 13.72 -13.13 -3.34
CA TRP A 124 14.95 -12.55 -2.77
C TRP A 124 15.72 -13.54 -1.89
N PRO A 125 15.10 -14.28 -0.94
CA PRO A 125 15.78 -15.33 -0.19
C PRO A 125 16.34 -16.45 -1.07
N LEU A 126 15.62 -16.85 -2.12
CA LEU A 126 16.10 -17.88 -3.04
C LEU A 126 17.32 -17.41 -3.83
N VAL A 127 17.26 -16.19 -4.38
CA VAL A 127 18.38 -15.60 -5.15
C VAL A 127 19.60 -15.43 -4.24
N THR A 128 19.43 -14.90 -3.03
CA THR A 128 20.54 -14.73 -2.07
C THR A 128 21.16 -16.07 -1.66
N PHE A 129 20.35 -17.11 -1.47
CA PHE A 129 20.83 -18.47 -1.20
C PHE A 129 21.65 -19.02 -2.37
N LEU A 130 21.14 -18.94 -3.61
CA LEU A 130 21.84 -19.42 -4.81
C LEU A 130 23.18 -18.70 -5.03
N VAL A 131 23.20 -17.38 -4.85
CA VAL A 131 24.44 -16.58 -4.93
C VAL A 131 25.42 -17.01 -3.83
N GLY A 132 24.95 -17.24 -2.61
CA GLY A 132 25.78 -17.75 -1.52
C GLY A 132 26.42 -19.11 -1.82
N VAL A 133 25.62 -20.07 -2.31
CA VAL A 133 26.11 -21.39 -2.72
C VAL A 133 27.16 -21.27 -3.84
N LEU A 134 26.89 -20.43 -4.84
CA LEU A 134 27.80 -20.22 -5.96
C LEU A 134 29.16 -19.68 -5.50
N ILE A 135 29.18 -18.72 -4.57
CA ILE A 135 30.42 -18.17 -4.00
C ILE A 135 31.21 -19.25 -3.26
N VAL A 136 30.56 -20.08 -2.44
CA VAL A 136 31.24 -21.17 -1.72
C VAL A 136 31.83 -22.20 -2.70
N VAL A 137 31.08 -22.57 -3.73
CA VAL A 137 31.57 -23.50 -4.77
C VAL A 137 32.76 -22.91 -5.53
N LEU A 138 32.67 -21.66 -5.98
CA LEU A 138 33.76 -21.00 -6.72
C LEU A 138 35.02 -20.87 -5.87
N THR A 139 34.89 -20.51 -4.59
CA THR A 139 36.03 -20.40 -3.68
C THR A 139 36.67 -21.75 -3.37
N ALA A 140 35.88 -22.82 -3.21
CA ALA A 140 36.39 -24.18 -3.06
C ALA A 140 37.09 -24.69 -4.33
N CYS A 141 36.52 -24.45 -5.51
CA CYS A 141 37.13 -24.77 -6.80
C CYS A 141 38.46 -24.03 -6.98
N ALA A 142 38.50 -22.72 -6.72
CA ALA A 142 39.73 -21.92 -6.82
C ALA A 142 40.83 -22.44 -5.88
N ARG A 143 40.49 -22.76 -4.62
CA ARG A 143 41.45 -23.33 -3.66
C ARG A 143 41.99 -24.69 -4.10
N SER A 144 41.12 -25.58 -4.59
CA SER A 144 41.54 -26.91 -5.03
C SER A 144 42.41 -26.86 -6.29
N LEU A 145 42.09 -25.97 -7.24
CA LEU A 145 42.91 -25.72 -8.43
C LEU A 145 44.29 -25.15 -8.05
N ALA A 146 44.36 -24.18 -7.13
CA ALA A 146 45.61 -23.63 -6.65
C ALA A 146 46.50 -24.70 -5.99
N ALA A 147 45.92 -25.53 -5.10
CA ALA A 147 46.66 -26.61 -4.45
C ALA A 147 47.20 -27.64 -5.46
N ARG A 148 46.41 -28.00 -6.47
CA ARG A 148 46.85 -28.90 -7.55
C ARG A 148 47.95 -28.28 -8.40
N ALA A 149 47.85 -26.99 -8.75
CA ALA A 149 48.86 -26.28 -9.52
C ALA A 149 50.21 -26.23 -8.78
N GLU A 150 50.19 -25.93 -7.48
CA GLU A 150 51.39 -25.94 -6.64
C GLU A 150 52.01 -27.35 -6.51
N ALA A 151 51.19 -28.40 -6.40
CA ALA A 151 51.67 -29.79 -6.38
C ALA A 151 52.34 -30.20 -7.71
N ILE A 152 51.80 -29.77 -8.85
CA ILE A 152 52.37 -30.03 -10.18
C ILE A 152 53.70 -29.28 -10.36
N LYS A 153 53.80 -28.02 -9.91
CA LYS A 153 55.07 -27.27 -9.91
C LYS A 153 56.14 -28.00 -9.10
N LYS A 154 55.82 -28.44 -7.87
CA LYS A 154 56.78 -29.16 -7.02
C LYS A 154 57.27 -30.48 -7.65
N LYS A 155 56.38 -31.22 -8.32
CA LYS A 155 56.75 -32.44 -9.07
C LYS A 155 57.64 -32.19 -10.29
N LYS A 156 57.63 -31.00 -10.88
CA LYS A 156 58.49 -30.63 -12.01
C LYS A 156 59.88 -30.14 -11.61
N HIS A 157 60.08 -29.77 -10.33
CA HIS A 157 61.34 -29.27 -9.78
C HIS A 157 62.10 -30.31 -8.94
N LEU A 158 61.59 -31.54 -8.87
CA LEU A 158 62.25 -32.72 -8.32
C LEU A 158 62.66 -33.63 -9.50
#